data_AF-G5SF32-F1
#
_entry.id   AF-G5SF32-F1
#
_cell.length_a   1.000
_cell.length_b   1.000
_cell.length_c   1.000
_cell.angle_alpha   90.00
_cell.angle_beta   90.00
_cell.angle_gamma   90.00
#
_symmetry.space_group_name_H-M   'P 1'
#
loop_
_entity.id
_entity.type
_entity.pdbx_description
1 polymer ?
#
loop_
_entity_poly.entity_id
_entity_poly.type
_entity_poly.pdbx_seq_one_letter_code
_entity_poly.pdbx_strand_id
1 'polypeptide(L)' 'MTRNIDYRIEVATPILDPRLKQRVLDIIDILFSDTVKARFIDKELSNRYVPRGNRRKVQAQLAIYDYIKSLEQPD' A
#
# COMPACT_ATOMS: atom_id res chain seq x y z
N MET A 1 3.16 11.02 14.44
CA MET A 1 2.85 11.14 15.88
C MET A 1 3.99 11.88 16.55
N THR A 2 3.73 12.93 17.34
CA THR A 2 4.76 13.75 18.02
C THR A 2 5.79 12.88 18.74
N ARG A 3 5.34 11.83 19.43
CA ARG A 3 6.23 10.86 20.09
C ARG A 3 7.27 10.16 19.21
N ASN A 4 7.01 10.00 17.91
CA ASN A 4 7.96 9.37 17.00
C ASN A 4 8.96 10.41 16.42
N ILE A 5 8.68 11.71 16.54
CA ILE A 5 9.56 12.75 16.01
C ILE A 5 10.45 13.33 17.11
N ASP A 6 9.89 13.57 18.30
CA ASP A 6 10.58 14.35 19.34
C ASP A 6 11.10 13.50 20.53
N TYR A 7 10.52 12.31 20.75
CA TYR A 7 10.72 11.54 22.00
C TYR A 7 11.25 10.11 21.79
N ARG A 8 11.54 9.69 20.56
CA ARG A 8 12.04 8.35 20.23
C ARG A 8 13.21 8.44 19.25
N ILE A 9 14.10 7.46 19.32
CA ILE A 9 15.13 7.25 18.30
C ILE A 9 14.46 6.47 17.16
N GLU A 10 14.33 7.10 16.00
CA GLU A 10 13.76 6.51 14.79
C GLU A 10 14.78 6.57 13.65
N VAL A 11 14.61 5.70 12.64
CA VAL A 11 15.45 5.68 11.44
C VAL A 11 14.58 5.59 10.21
N ALA A 12 14.80 6.47 9.24
CA ALA A 12 14.26 6.36 7.89
C ALA A 12 15.40 6.12 6.90
N THR A 13 15.19 5.26 5.92
CA THR A 13 16.21 4.89 4.93
C THR A 13 15.78 5.28 3.52
N PRO A 14 16.66 5.87 2.70
CA PRO A 14 16.38 6.06 1.29
C PRO A 14 16.49 4.73 0.55
N ILE A 15 15.58 4.50 -0.40
CA ILE A 15 15.71 3.37 -1.33
C ILE A 15 16.54 3.84 -2.53
N LEU A 16 17.84 3.55 -2.49
CA LEU A 16 18.81 4.02 -3.48
C LEU A 16 18.73 3.23 -4.80
N ASP A 17 18.54 1.91 -4.73
CA ASP A 17 18.38 1.09 -5.93
C ASP A 17 17.02 1.42 -6.60
N PRO A 18 17.01 1.93 -7.84
CA PRO A 18 15.78 2.30 -8.53
C PRO A 18 14.84 1.10 -8.75
N ARG A 19 15.37 -0.12 -8.83
CA ARG A 19 14.55 -1.35 -8.97
C ARG A 19 13.77 -1.64 -7.71
N LEU A 20 14.41 -1.51 -6.55
CA LEU A 20 13.75 -1.68 -5.25
C LEU A 20 12.75 -0.55 -4.99
N LYS A 21 13.08 0.68 -5.41
CA LYS A 21 12.17 1.82 -5.33
C LYS A 21 10.92 1.57 -6.14
N GLN A 22 11.06 1.10 -7.39
CA GLN A 22 9.93 0.76 -8.24
C GLN A 22 9.06 -0.33 -7.61
N ARG A 23 9.68 -1.38 -7.03
CA ARG A 23 8.94 -2.43 -6.32
C ARG A 23 8.06 -1.89 -5.20
N VAL A 24 8.57 -0.96 -4.41
CA VAL A 24 7.78 -0.32 -3.34
C VAL A 24 6.67 0.55 -3.93
N LEU A 25 6.93 1.28 -5.01
CA LEU A 25 5.89 2.06 -5.71
C LEU A 25 4.77 1.17 -6.24
N ASP A 26 5.10 0.04 -6.87
CA ASP A 26 4.12 -0.93 -7.37
C ASP A 26 3.21 -1.45 -6.23
N ILE A 27 3.78 -1.74 -5.06
CA ILE A 27 3.02 -2.16 -3.87
C ILE A 27 2.10 -1.05 -3.37
N ILE A 28 2.59 0.20 -3.35
CA ILE A 28 1.79 1.37 -2.95
C ILE A 28 0.63 1.58 -3.94
N ASP A 29 0.86 1.43 -5.24
CA ASP A 29 -0.18 1.51 -6.27
C ASP A 29 -1.24 0.42 -6.08
N ILE A 30 -0.83 -0.82 -5.77
CA ILE A 30 -1.76 -1.91 -5.44
C ILE A 30 -2.60 -1.55 -4.21
N LEU A 31 -1.99 -1.02 -3.15
CA LEU A 31 -2.70 -0.59 -1.94
C LEU A 31 -3.76 0.49 -2.24
N PHE A 32 -3.43 1.51 -3.02
CA PHE A 32 -4.37 2.57 -3.39
C PHE A 32 -5.42 2.12 -4.42
N SER A 33 -5.18 1.02 -5.13
CA SER A 33 -6.15 0.42 -6.04
C SER A 33 -7.20 -0.46 -5.34
N ASP A 34 -7.08 -0.71 -4.03
CA ASP A 34 -7.99 -1.58 -3.28
C ASP A 34 -9.45 -1.08 -3.35
N THR A 35 -10.36 -2.00 -3.64
CA THR A 35 -11.80 -1.75 -3.74
C THR A 35 -12.64 -2.70 -2.87
N VAL A 36 -12.01 -3.41 -1.92
CA VAL A 36 -12.66 -4.43 -1.09
C VAL A 36 -12.53 -4.10 0.40
N LYS A 37 -11.36 -3.65 0.83
CA LYS A 37 -11.03 -3.33 2.23
C LYS A 37 -10.74 -1.85 2.45
N ALA A 38 -10.41 -1.09 1.40
CA ALA A 38 -10.21 0.34 1.50
C ALA A 38 -11.47 1.07 1.99
N ARG A 39 -11.25 2.06 2.86
CA ARG A 39 -12.28 2.94 3.40
C ARG A 39 -11.84 4.38 3.30
N PHE A 40 -12.79 5.29 3.13
CA PHE A 40 -12.53 6.71 3.22
C PHE A 40 -12.39 7.15 4.67
N ILE A 41 -11.42 8.04 4.88
CA ILE A 41 -11.31 8.85 6.09
C ILE A 41 -11.95 10.19 5.74
N ASP A 42 -13.11 10.47 6.32
CA ASP A 42 -13.79 11.75 6.22
C ASP A 42 -13.94 12.39 7.62
N LYS A 43 -14.29 13.67 7.66
CA LYS A 43 -14.44 14.42 8.91
C LYS A 43 -15.55 13.86 9.81
N GLU A 44 -16.51 13.16 9.21
CA GLU A 44 -17.61 12.48 9.90
C GLU A 44 -17.19 11.14 10.50
N LEU A 45 -15.96 10.65 10.24
CA LEU A 45 -15.48 9.33 10.65
C LEU A 45 -16.41 8.19 10.18
N SER A 46 -17.02 8.34 9.00
CA SER A 46 -18.07 7.45 8.52
C SER A 46 -17.58 6.04 8.18
N ASN A 47 -16.27 5.87 7.97
CA ASN A 47 -15.65 4.61 7.59
C ASN A 47 -16.28 3.96 6.34
N ARG A 48 -16.85 4.76 5.44
CA ARG A 48 -17.46 4.26 4.20
C ARG A 48 -16.43 3.52 3.36
N TYR A 49 -16.81 2.33 2.88
CA TYR A 49 -15.99 1.58 1.92
C TYR A 49 -15.81 2.38 0.63
N VAL A 50 -14.61 2.29 0.05
CA VAL A 50 -14.30 2.91 -1.25
C VAL A 50 -15.14 2.22 -2.34
N PRO A 51 -16.00 2.95 -3.08
CA PRO A 51 -16.78 2.37 -4.16
C PRO A 51 -15.86 1.88 -5.29
N ARG A 52 -16.12 0.65 -5.74
CA ARG A 52 -15.37 0.06 -6.86
C ARG A 52 -15.59 0.81 -8.18
N GLY A 53 -16.82 1.19 -8.48
CA GLY A 53 -17.21 1.68 -9.81
C GLY A 53 -16.96 0.61 -10.89
N ASN A 54 -16.50 1.03 -12.07
CA ASN A 54 -16.12 0.14 -13.17
C ASN A 54 -14.68 -0.41 -13.06
N ARG A 55 -13.99 -0.18 -11.95
CA ARG A 55 -12.64 -0.71 -11.71
C ARG A 55 -12.68 -2.20 -11.35
N ARG A 56 -11.53 -2.86 -11.46
CA ARG A 56 -11.38 -4.27 -11.05
C ARG A 56 -11.71 -4.42 -9.56
N LYS A 57 -12.22 -5.59 -9.18
CA LYS A 57 -12.36 -5.96 -7.77
C LYS A 57 -10.97 -6.36 -7.26
N VAL A 58 -10.34 -5.48 -6.49
CA VAL A 58 -8.99 -5.69 -5.95
C VAL A 58 -9.05 -5.73 -4.43
N GLN A 59 -8.47 -6.78 -3.84
CA GLN A 59 -8.11 -6.83 -2.43
C GLN A 59 -6.58 -6.78 -2.35
N ALA A 60 -6.02 -5.65 -1.90
CA ALA A 60 -4.60 -5.35 -2.04
C ALA A 60 -3.71 -6.38 -1.36
N GLN A 61 -4.07 -6.89 -0.18
CA GLN A 61 -3.25 -7.89 0.51
C GLN A 61 -3.04 -9.17 -0.32
N LEU A 62 -4.08 -9.62 -1.04
CA LEU A 62 -3.97 -10.78 -1.94
C LEU A 62 -3.22 -10.42 -3.22
N ALA A 63 -3.50 -9.26 -3.79
CA ALA A 63 -2.82 -8.79 -5.00
C ALA A 63 -1.31 -8.55 -4.78
N ILE A 64 -0.90 -8.08 -3.59
CA ILE A 64 0.49 -7.93 -3.20
C ILE A 64 1.15 -9.31 -3.07
N TYR A 65 0.45 -10.28 -2.47
CA TYR A 65 0.95 -11.66 -2.41
C TYR A 65 1.20 -12.21 -3.82
N ASP A 66 0.25 -12.04 -4.74
CA ASP A 66 0.40 -12.47 -6.13
C ASP A 66 1.54 -11.73 -6.85
N TYR A 67 1.66 -10.41 -6.63
CA TYR A 67 2.76 -9.60 -7.17
C TYR A 67 4.13 -10.12 -6.73
N ILE A 68 4.34 -10.31 -5.42
CA ILE A 68 5.60 -10.85 -4.90
C ILE A 68 5.84 -12.26 -5.43
N LYS A 69 4.81 -13.13 -5.43
CA LYS A 69 4.90 -14.49 -5.97
C LYS A 69 5.31 -14.51 -7.44
N SER A 70 4.92 -13.50 -8.23
CA SER A 70 5.31 -13.40 -9.64
C SER A 70 6.77 -13.02 -9.85
N LEU A 71 7.39 -12.34 -8.88
CA LEU A 71 8.80 -11.94 -8.93
C LEU A 71 9.75 -13.07 -8.53
N GLU A 72 9.27 -14.05 -7.77
CA GLU A 72 10.05 -15.18 -7.24
C GLU A 72 9.80 -16.49 -8.03
N GLN A 73 9.35 -16.39 -9.28
CA GLN A 73 9.25 -17.55 -10.17
C GLN A 73 10.66 -18.03 -10.53
N PRO A 74 10.90 -19.36 -10.69
CA PRO A 74 12.15 -19.86 -11.22
C PRO A 74 12.44 -19.22 -12.59
N ASP A 75 13.71 -18.84 -12.80
CA ASP A 75 14.19 -18.34 -14.10
C ASP A 75 13.96 -19.36 -15.24
#